data_AF-A0A0M3RFM2-F1
#
_entry.id   AF-A0A0M3RFM2-F1
#
_cell.length_a   1.000
_cell.length_b   1.000
_cell.length_c   1.000
_cell.angle_alpha   90.00
_cell.angle_beta   90.00
_cell.angle_gamma   90.00
#
_symmetry.space_group_name_H-M   'P 1'
#
loop_
_entity.id
_entity.type
_entity.pdbx_description
1 polymer ?
#
loop_
_entity_poly.entity_id
_entity_poly.type
_entity_poly.pdbx_seq_one_letter_code
_entity_poly.pdbx_strand_id
1 'polypeptide(L)' 'MGVLLESVVLQKEARGAKGLELELKKQFILEKLLGMGVSQTDTGKSVFELDYDDLKQQWVLATFRQIDIEADANKWY' A
#
# COMPACT_ATOMS: atom_id res chain seq x y z
N MET A 1 31.91 10.93 26.35
CA MET A 1 31.63 9.74 25.51
C MET A 1 30.16 9.29 25.52
N GLY A 2 29.24 9.90 26.31
CA GLY A 2 27.83 9.43 26.40
C GLY A 2 26.88 9.94 25.30
N VAL A 3 27.07 11.16 24.79
CA VAL A 3 26.11 11.82 23.86
C VAL A 3 26.02 11.13 22.49
N LEU A 4 27.13 10.51 22.04
CA LEU A 4 27.17 9.81 20.75
C LEU A 4 26.42 8.47 20.78
N LEU A 5 26.39 7.79 21.93
CA LEU A 5 25.68 6.50 22.08
C LEU A 5 24.17 6.69 22.11
N GLU A 6 23.67 7.70 22.85
CA GLU A 6 22.24 8.05 22.88
C GLU A 6 21.72 8.44 21.48
N SER A 7 22.49 9.24 20.74
CA SER A 7 22.12 9.65 19.38
C SER A 7 21.98 8.46 18.42
N VAL A 8 22.83 7.44 18.56
CA VAL A 8 22.80 6.23 17.72
C VAL A 8 21.62 5.32 18.09
N VAL A 9 21.26 5.23 19.36
CA VAL A 9 20.08 4.48 19.83
C VAL A 9 18.79 5.12 19.31
N LEU A 10 18.66 6.44 19.45
CA LEU A 10 17.54 7.22 18.90
C LEU A 10 17.39 7.06 17.38
N GLN A 11 18.51 7.06 16.65
CA GLN A 11 18.51 6.83 15.19
C GLN A 11 18.06 5.41 14.83
N LYS A 12 18.41 4.40 15.64
CA LYS A 12 17.97 3.00 15.46
C LYS A 12 16.48 2.85 15.73
N GLU A 13 15.96 3.42 16.81
CA GLU A 13 14.53 3.40 17.14
C GLU A 13 13.69 4.12 16.09
N ALA A 14 14.14 5.28 15.61
CA ALA A 14 13.48 6.03 14.54
C ALA A 14 13.46 5.26 13.20
N ARG A 15 14.53 4.51 12.88
CA ARG A 15 14.52 3.60 11.72
C ARG A 15 13.54 2.44 11.90
N GLY A 16 13.47 1.87 13.10
CA GLY A 16 12.50 0.81 13.42
C GLY A 16 11.05 1.27 13.28
N ALA A 17 10.74 2.48 13.78
CA ALA A 17 9.41 3.08 13.69
C ALA A 17 8.97 3.34 12.23
N LYS A 18 9.89 3.80 11.37
CA LYS A 18 9.61 3.98 9.93
C LYS A 18 9.34 2.67 9.20
N GLY A 19 10.02 1.58 9.57
CA GLY A 19 9.76 0.25 9.02
C GLY A 19 8.36 -0.24 9.40
N LEU A 20 7.98 -0.07 10.66
CA LEU A 20 6.65 -0.46 11.16
C LEU A 20 5.53 0.34 10.47
N GLU A 21 5.73 1.64 10.22
CA GLU A 21 4.77 2.49 9.51
C GLU A 21 4.56 2.02 8.06
N LEU A 22 5.61 1.59 7.38
CA LEU A 22 5.55 1.05 6.02
C LEU A 22 4.77 -0.27 5.96
N GLU A 23 5.01 -1.18 6.92
CA GLU A 23 4.29 -2.44 7.02
C GLU A 23 2.78 -2.22 7.27
N LEU A 24 2.42 -1.28 8.15
CA LEU A 24 1.03 -0.92 8.41
C LEU A 24 0.36 -0.32 7.17
N LYS A 25 1.06 0.56 6.44
CA LYS A 25 0.55 1.12 5.17
C LYS A 25 0.39 0.03 4.11
N LYS A 26 1.29 -0.95 4.06
CA LYS A 26 1.20 -2.09 3.14
C LYS A 26 -0.04 -2.95 3.43
N GLN A 27 -0.25 -3.29 4.70
CA GLN A 27 -1.43 -4.03 5.15
C GLN A 27 -2.73 -3.29 4.82
N PHE A 28 -2.79 -1.99 5.07
CA PHE A 28 -3.95 -1.16 4.73
C PHE A 28 -4.29 -1.22 3.23
N ILE A 29 -3.30 -1.10 2.36
CA ILE A 29 -3.52 -1.16 0.90
C ILE A 29 -3.98 -2.57 0.48
N LEU A 30 -3.39 -3.62 1.05
CA LEU A 30 -3.81 -4.99 0.81
C LEU A 30 -5.28 -5.21 1.19
N GLU A 31 -5.71 -4.75 2.36
CA GLU A 31 -7.10 -4.85 2.78
C GLU A 31 -8.05 -4.11 1.83
N LYS A 32 -7.64 -2.93 1.32
CA LYS A 32 -8.43 -2.19 0.33
C LYS A 32 -8.53 -2.92 -1.00
N LEU A 33 -7.42 -3.45 -1.52
CA LEU A 33 -7.39 -4.24 -2.75
C LEU A 33 -8.27 -5.49 -2.64
N LEU A 34 -8.15 -6.23 -1.53
CA LEU A 34 -8.99 -7.40 -1.26
C LEU A 34 -10.47 -7.03 -1.12
N GLY A 35 -10.79 -5.91 -0.48
CA GLY A 35 -12.15 -5.38 -0.39
C GLY A 35 -12.75 -4.98 -1.74
N MET A 36 -11.91 -4.58 -2.70
CA MET A 36 -12.29 -4.32 -4.09
C MET A 36 -12.36 -5.61 -4.95
N GLY A 37 -12.10 -6.78 -4.36
CA GLY A 37 -12.06 -8.06 -5.08
C GLY A 37 -10.77 -8.30 -5.88
N VAL A 38 -9.74 -7.47 -5.70
CA VAL A 38 -8.46 -7.58 -6.40
C VAL A 38 -7.52 -8.47 -5.58
N SER A 39 -7.44 -9.74 -5.96
CA SER A 39 -6.57 -10.75 -5.34
C SER A 39 -5.30 -11.05 -6.15
N GLN A 40 -5.31 -10.71 -7.44
CA GLN A 40 -4.21 -10.93 -8.37
C GLN A 40 -4.02 -9.69 -9.25
N THR A 41 -2.78 -9.44 -9.65
CA THR A 41 -2.45 -8.44 -10.66
C THR A 41 -2.83 -8.92 -12.05
N ASP A 42 -2.92 -7.99 -13.01
CA ASP A 42 -3.14 -8.34 -14.43
C ASP A 42 -2.04 -9.25 -15.00
N THR A 43 -0.88 -9.32 -14.36
CA THR A 43 0.25 -10.21 -14.73
C THR A 43 0.19 -11.61 -14.08
N GLY A 44 -0.85 -11.88 -13.28
CA GLY A 44 -1.02 -13.15 -12.56
C GLY A 44 -0.23 -13.26 -11.26
N LYS A 45 0.51 -12.22 -10.84
CA LYS A 45 1.18 -12.18 -9.54
C LYS A 45 0.18 -11.90 -8.42
N SER A 46 0.37 -12.57 -7.28
CA SER A 46 -0.41 -12.36 -6.07
C SER A 46 -0.12 -10.97 -5.47
N VAL A 47 -1.16 -10.26 -5.03
CA VAL A 47 -0.98 -8.94 -4.39
C VAL A 47 -0.15 -9.03 -3.09
N PHE A 48 -0.13 -10.19 -2.44
CA PHE A 48 0.64 -10.43 -1.22
C PHE A 48 2.16 -10.44 -1.42
N GLU A 49 2.61 -10.76 -2.63
CA GLU A 49 4.03 -10.87 -2.98
C GLU A 49 4.59 -9.57 -3.56
N LEU A 50 3.75 -8.54 -3.73
CA LEU A 50 4.14 -7.27 -4.30
C LEU A 50 4.87 -6.38 -3.29
N ASP A 51 5.76 -5.56 -3.81
CA ASP A 51 6.37 -4.45 -3.09
C ASP A 51 5.35 -3.34 -2.81
N TYR A 52 5.67 -2.48 -1.85
CA TYR A 52 4.78 -1.39 -1.43
C TYR A 52 4.44 -0.42 -2.57
N ASP A 53 5.40 -0.11 -3.44
CA ASP A 53 5.18 0.75 -4.60
C ASP A 53 4.26 0.10 -5.65
N ASP A 54 4.43 -1.20 -5.91
CA ASP A 54 3.55 -1.94 -6.82
C ASP A 54 2.12 -2.03 -6.27
N LEU A 55 1.97 -2.26 -4.96
CA LEU A 55 0.67 -2.26 -4.28
C LEU A 55 -0.06 -0.93 -4.43
N LYS A 56 0.65 0.19 -4.32
CA LYS A 56 0.04 1.52 -4.56
C LYS A 56 -0.45 1.65 -5.99
N GLN A 57 0.35 1.26 -6.97
CA GLN A 57 -0.06 1.35 -8.38
C GLN A 57 -1.32 0.54 -8.65
N GLN A 58 -1.35 -0.70 -8.15
CA GLN A 58 -2.51 -1.57 -8.26
C GLN A 58 -3.74 -0.96 -7.58
N TRP A 59 -3.58 -0.35 -6.41
CA TRP A 59 -4.68 0.29 -5.70
C TRP A 59 -5.23 1.50 -6.45
N VAL A 60 -4.37 2.31 -7.05
CA VAL A 60 -4.77 3.43 -7.91
C VAL A 60 -5.57 2.90 -9.10
N LEU A 61 -5.04 1.90 -9.82
CA LEU A 61 -5.72 1.30 -10.98
C LEU A 61 -7.08 0.70 -10.60
N ALA A 62 -7.16 -0.05 -9.50
CA ALA A 62 -8.40 -0.64 -9.00
C ALA A 62 -9.44 0.43 -8.64
N THR A 63 -9.00 1.51 -7.97
CA THR A 63 -9.87 2.64 -7.63
C THR A 63 -10.42 3.32 -8.89
N PHE A 64 -9.59 3.53 -9.91
CA PHE A 64 -10.05 4.09 -11.19
C PHE A 64 -11.08 3.18 -11.88
N ARG A 65 -10.85 1.86 -11.91
CA ARG A 65 -11.81 0.90 -12.48
C ARG A 65 -13.15 0.92 -11.74
N GLN A 66 -13.13 1.04 -10.42
CA GLN A 66 -14.35 1.11 -9.62
C GLN A 66 -15.16 2.39 -9.90
N ILE A 67 -14.49 3.53 -10.03
CA ILE A 67 -15.13 4.81 -10.37
C ILE A 67 -15.80 4.75 -11.75
N ASP A 68 -15.16 4.10 -12.73
CA ASP A 68 -15.72 3.93 -14.08
C ASP A 68 -16.99 3.06 -14.07
N ILE A 69 -17.00 1.98 -13.26
CA ILE A 69 -18.17 1.11 -13.07
C ILE A 69 -19.33 1.84 -12.37
N GLU A 70 -19.04 2.66 -11.36
CA GLU A 70 -20.07 3.48 -10.69
C GLU A 70 -20.61 4.60 -11.61
N ALA A 71 -19.81 5.08 -12.56
CA ALA A 71 -20.21 6.03 -13.58
C ALA A 71 -21.02 5.40 -14.75
N ASP A 72 -21.18 4.07 -14.81
CA ASP A 72 -22.08 3.42 -15.78
C ASP A 72 -23.56 3.81 -15.54
N ALA A 73 -23.90 4.26 -14.32
CA ALA A 73 -25.19 4.89 -14.02
C ALA A 73 -25.34 6.30 -14.65
N ASN A 74 -24.27 6.88 -15.17
CA ASN A 74 -24.19 8.15 -15.88
C ASN A 74 -23.99 7.94 -17.40
N LYS A 75 -24.58 6.89 -17.96
CA LYS A 75 -24.83 6.78 -19.41
C LYS A 75 -25.80 7.89 -19.85
N TRP A 76 -25.28 9.11 -20.00
CA TRP A 76 -25.87 10.12 -20.88
C TRP A 76 -25.42 9.87 -22.31
N TYR A 77 -25.96 8.80 -22.89
CA TYR A 77 -26.31 8.69 -24.31
C TYR A 77 -27.51 7.76 -24.43
#